data_AF-A0A1Z5JHT3-F1
#
_entry.id   AF-A0A1Z5JHT3-F1
#
_cell.length_a   1.000
_cell.length_b   1.000
_cell.length_c   1.000
_cell.angle_alpha   90.00
_cell.angle_beta   90.00
_cell.angle_gamma   90.00
#
_symmetry.space_group_name_H-M   'P 1'
#
loop_
_entity.id
_entity.type
_entity.pdbx_description
1 polymer ?
#
loop_
_entity_poly.entity_id
_entity_poly.type
_entity_poly.pdbx_seq_one_letter_code
_entity_poly.pdbx_strand_id
1 'polypeptide(L)'
;MCCICTMEDITVGDGNYVEYQSFPSLKWKPSLFELEVVQKLLDEQFHQYVERVKKTDCQAELRRLLDKGPPIYISDDTALPLEEGDTHISKLWFASDGQERSAKLDGALEGEAREKLWEELKQFIIVEGKEEGDDDNQRFVNEP
;
A
#
# COMPACT_ATOMS: atom_id res chain seq x y z
N MET A 1 -16.82 -9.67 16.63
CA MET A 1 -16.09 -8.38 16.48
C MET A 1 -16.90 -7.55 15.50
N CYS A 2 -16.87 -6.21 15.52
CA CYS A 2 -17.64 -5.43 14.54
C CYS A 2 -16.69 -4.74 13.55
N CYS A 3 -17.09 -4.67 12.29
CA CYS A 3 -16.36 -4.01 11.23
C CYS A 3 -16.33 -2.51 11.49
N ILE A 4 -15.14 -1.91 11.52
CA ILE A 4 -15.03 -0.48 11.83
C ILE A 4 -15.59 0.42 10.70
N CYS A 5 -15.73 -0.11 9.48
CA CYS A 5 -16.26 0.63 8.33
C CYS A 5 -17.79 0.52 8.20
N THR A 6 -18.33 -0.69 8.25
CA THR A 6 -19.75 -0.97 7.99
C THR A 6 -20.57 -1.14 9.26
N MET A 7 -19.91 -1.26 10.43
CA MET A 7 -20.51 -1.58 11.72
C MET A 7 -21.21 -2.95 11.76
N GLU A 8 -20.97 -3.81 10.77
CA GLU A 8 -21.49 -5.17 10.72
C GLU A 8 -20.70 -6.13 11.60
N ASP A 9 -21.32 -7.21 12.06
CA ASP A 9 -20.65 -8.22 12.87
C ASP A 9 -19.72 -9.06 12.00
N ILE A 10 -18.43 -9.02 12.31
CA ILE A 10 -17.40 -9.90 11.77
C ILE A 10 -17.42 -11.20 12.57
N THR A 11 -17.87 -12.27 11.91
CA THR A 11 -17.89 -13.62 12.46
C THR A 11 -17.37 -14.65 11.46
N VAL A 12 -16.80 -15.75 11.97
CA VAL A 12 -16.40 -16.88 11.13
C VAL A 12 -17.64 -17.57 10.52
N GLY A 13 -18.77 -17.57 11.23
CA GLY A 13 -20.01 -18.20 10.78
C GLY A 13 -20.65 -17.52 9.57
N ASP A 14 -20.53 -16.20 9.49
CA ASP A 14 -21.01 -15.40 8.35
C ASP A 14 -20.00 -15.38 7.20
N GLY A 15 -18.80 -15.96 7.39
CA GLY A 15 -17.75 -16.03 6.39
C GLY A 15 -17.07 -14.68 6.10
N ASN A 16 -17.42 -13.61 6.81
CA ASN A 16 -16.88 -12.27 6.59
C ASN A 16 -15.63 -11.97 7.44
N TYR A 17 -15.15 -12.93 8.24
CA TYR A 17 -13.91 -12.84 9.01
C TYR A 17 -12.66 -12.94 8.13
N VAL A 18 -11.69 -12.08 8.41
CA VAL A 18 -10.41 -11.99 7.69
C VAL A 18 -9.25 -11.90 8.68
N GLU A 19 -8.18 -12.63 8.38
CA GLU A 19 -6.89 -12.47 9.05
C GLU A 19 -5.84 -11.97 8.07
N TYR A 20 -4.84 -11.27 8.59
CA TYR A 20 -3.72 -10.76 7.81
C TYR A 20 -2.39 -11.15 8.45
N GLN A 21 -1.39 -11.38 7.61
CA GLN A 21 -0.04 -11.74 8.02
C GLN A 21 0.94 -10.62 7.68
N SER A 22 1.57 -10.03 8.71
CA SER A 22 2.59 -9.01 8.53
C SER A 22 3.98 -9.62 8.30
N PHE A 23 4.86 -8.88 7.60
CA PHE A 23 6.25 -9.28 7.32
C PHE A 23 7.24 -8.24 7.88
N PRO A 24 8.36 -8.65 8.51
CA PRO A 24 8.93 -10.00 8.60
C PRO A 24 8.46 -10.85 9.79
N SER A 25 7.60 -10.32 10.67
CA SER A 25 7.11 -11.02 11.86
C SER A 25 6.40 -12.35 11.54
N LEU A 26 5.74 -12.43 10.37
CA LEU A 26 4.92 -13.57 9.91
C LEU A 26 3.80 -13.95 10.88
N LYS A 27 3.40 -13.03 11.77
CA LYS A 27 2.28 -13.21 12.69
C LYS A 27 0.96 -12.94 12.00
N TRP A 28 0.02 -13.86 12.18
CA TRP A 28 -1.37 -13.68 11.81
C TRP A 28 -2.10 -12.84 12.85
N LYS A 29 -2.90 -11.90 12.37
CA LYS A 29 -3.69 -10.97 13.19
C LYS A 29 -5.10 -10.88 12.61
N PRO A 30 -6.13 -10.74 13.47
CA PRO A 30 -7.49 -10.49 13.02
C PRO A 30 -7.60 -9.10 12.41
N SER A 31 -8.23 -8.99 11.24
CA SER A 31 -8.59 -7.70 10.67
C SER A 31 -9.77 -7.08 11.43
N LEU A 32 -9.78 -5.74 11.55
CA LEU A 32 -10.97 -4.99 11.98
C LEU A 32 -11.93 -4.71 10.82
N PHE A 33 -11.58 -5.13 9.61
CA PHE A 33 -12.43 -5.07 8.45
C PHE A 33 -12.99 -6.45 8.11
N GLU A 34 -14.20 -6.42 7.56
CA GLU A 34 -14.80 -7.62 7.01
C GLU A 34 -14.31 -7.90 5.58
N LEU A 35 -14.60 -9.10 5.09
CA LEU A 35 -14.19 -9.57 3.77
C LEU A 35 -14.48 -8.57 2.65
N GLU A 36 -15.68 -8.02 2.56
CA GLU A 36 -16.06 -7.09 1.49
C GLU A 36 -15.23 -5.81 1.52
N VAL A 37 -14.96 -5.27 2.71
CA VAL A 37 -14.16 -4.06 2.89
C VAL A 37 -12.69 -4.32 2.54
N VAL A 38 -12.15 -5.47 2.96
CA VAL A 38 -10.78 -5.86 2.60
C VAL A 38 -10.66 -6.06 1.08
N GLN A 39 -11.64 -6.70 0.45
CA GLN A 39 -11.67 -6.90 -1.00
C GLN A 39 -11.71 -5.56 -1.73
N LYS A 40 -12.58 -4.64 -1.29
CA LYS A 40 -12.64 -3.29 -1.85
C LYS A 40 -11.34 -2.51 -1.69
N LEU A 41 -10.65 -2.65 -0.55
CA LEU A 41 -9.34 -2.03 -0.36
C LEU A 41 -8.30 -2.60 -1.31
N LEU A 42 -8.28 -3.92 -1.53
CA LEU A 42 -7.38 -4.54 -2.51
C LEU A 42 -7.60 -3.95 -3.91
N ASP A 43 -8.87 -3.79 -4.31
CA ASP A 43 -9.22 -3.37 -5.66
C ASP A 43 -9.10 -1.84 -5.86
N GLU A 44 -9.36 -1.02 -4.84
CA GLU A 44 -9.45 0.43 -4.99
C GLU A 44 -8.24 1.20 -4.46
N GLN A 45 -7.51 0.70 -3.46
CA GLN A 45 -6.49 1.49 -2.76
C GLN A 45 -5.39 1.99 -3.71
N PHE A 46 -4.94 1.15 -4.65
CA PHE A 46 -3.96 1.54 -5.66
C PHE A 46 -4.52 2.58 -6.63
N HIS A 47 -5.74 2.38 -7.12
CA HIS A 47 -6.40 3.33 -8.03
C HIS A 47 -6.65 4.68 -7.37
N GLN A 48 -7.09 4.68 -6.10
CA GLN A 48 -7.28 5.88 -5.30
C GLN A 48 -5.95 6.61 -5.09
N TYR A 49 -4.83 5.90 -4.87
CA TYR A 49 -3.51 6.53 -4.80
C TYR A 49 -3.17 7.25 -6.10
N VAL A 50 -3.25 6.55 -7.24
CA VAL A 50 -2.92 7.14 -8.55
C VAL A 50 -3.83 8.33 -8.86
N GLU A 51 -5.12 8.22 -8.56
CA GLU A 51 -6.08 9.30 -8.74
C GLU A 51 -5.78 10.49 -7.84
N ARG A 52 -5.48 10.28 -6.55
CA ARG A 52 -5.10 11.34 -5.61
C ARG A 52 -3.85 12.07 -6.07
N VAL A 53 -2.83 11.35 -6.51
CA VAL A 53 -1.59 11.95 -7.05
C VAL A 53 -1.88 12.80 -8.29
N LYS A 54 -2.78 12.37 -9.17
CA LYS A 54 -3.17 13.13 -10.37
C LYS A 54 -4.10 14.30 -10.10
N LYS A 55 -4.96 14.22 -9.07
CA LYS A 55 -5.97 15.24 -8.75
C LYS A 55 -5.50 16.25 -7.71
N THR A 56 -4.57 15.90 -6.83
CA THR A 56 -4.11 16.79 -5.77
C THR A 56 -3.36 17.97 -6.37
N ASP A 57 -3.80 19.16 -6.00
CA ASP A 57 -3.15 20.45 -6.29
C ASP A 57 -2.24 20.89 -5.13
N CYS A 58 -2.39 20.27 -3.95
CA CYS A 58 -1.54 20.53 -2.80
C CYS A 58 -0.16 19.85 -2.95
N GLN A 59 0.88 20.65 -3.22
CA GLN A 59 2.26 20.16 -3.34
C GLN A 59 2.77 19.42 -2.10
N ALA A 60 2.38 19.86 -0.89
CA ALA A 60 2.81 19.21 0.34
C ALA A 60 2.24 17.79 0.48
N GLU A 61 0.97 17.59 0.08
CA GLU A 61 0.36 16.27 0.05
C GLU A 61 0.96 15.41 -1.06
N LEU A 62 1.17 15.97 -2.25
CA LEU A 62 1.82 15.29 -3.36
C LEU A 62 3.22 14.77 -3.00
N ARG A 63 4.04 15.61 -2.32
CA ARG A 63 5.37 15.21 -1.83
C ARG A 63 5.29 14.04 -0.85
N ARG A 64 4.35 14.07 0.09
CA ARG A 64 4.16 12.96 1.05
C ARG A 64 3.70 11.67 0.38
N LEU A 65 2.79 11.78 -0.60
CA LEU A 65 2.33 10.64 -1.38
C LEU A 65 3.46 10.03 -2.23
N LEU A 66 4.30 10.87 -2.82
CA LEU A 66 5.44 10.42 -3.62
C LEU A 66 6.59 9.89 -2.75
N ASP A 67 6.81 10.44 -1.55
CA ASP A 67 7.79 9.93 -0.58
C ASP A 67 7.46 8.48 -0.16
N LYS A 68 6.18 8.20 0.08
CA LYS A 68 5.69 6.83 0.31
C LYS A 68 5.76 5.95 -0.94
N GLY A 69 5.64 6.56 -2.12
CA GLY A 69 5.60 5.88 -3.41
C GLY A 69 4.31 5.07 -3.64
N PRO A 70 4.15 4.48 -4.84
CA PRO A 70 2.98 3.68 -5.16
C PRO A 70 2.91 2.44 -4.24
N PRO A 71 1.77 2.22 -3.57
CA PRO A 71 1.59 1.10 -2.66
C PRO A 71 1.52 -0.21 -3.45
N ILE A 72 2.17 -1.25 -2.93
CA ILE A 72 2.17 -2.60 -3.52
C ILE A 72 1.19 -3.50 -2.76
N TYR A 73 1.16 -3.37 -1.44
CA TYR A 73 0.37 -4.18 -0.53
C TYR A 73 -0.68 -3.32 0.16
N ILE A 74 -1.78 -3.95 0.57
CA ILE A 74 -2.78 -3.32 1.41
C ILE A 74 -2.15 -2.88 2.74
N SER A 75 -2.46 -1.66 3.15
CA SER A 75 -2.07 -1.11 4.45
C SER A 75 -3.19 -0.24 5.00
N ASP A 76 -3.48 -0.39 6.30
CA ASP A 76 -4.40 0.49 7.03
C ASP A 76 -3.97 0.58 8.49
N ASP A 77 -3.60 1.77 8.97
CA ASP A 77 -3.08 1.95 10.33
C ASP A 77 -4.11 1.67 11.42
N THR A 78 -5.41 1.73 11.09
CA THR A 78 -6.49 1.57 12.06
C THR A 78 -6.97 0.13 12.09
N ALA A 79 -7.29 -0.43 10.94
CA ALA A 79 -7.92 -1.74 10.82
C ALA A 79 -6.94 -2.89 10.57
N LEU A 80 -5.74 -2.58 10.06
CA LEU A 80 -4.68 -3.54 9.78
C LEU A 80 -3.33 -3.07 10.40
N PRO A 81 -3.29 -2.80 11.71
CA PRO A 81 -2.11 -2.22 12.35
C PRO A 81 -0.88 -3.13 12.23
N LEU A 82 0.22 -2.54 11.75
CA LEU A 82 1.53 -3.19 11.74
C LEU A 82 2.18 -3.11 13.12
N GLU A 83 2.93 -4.14 13.51
CA GLU A 83 3.74 -4.09 14.74
C GLU A 83 5.06 -3.34 14.47
N GLU A 84 5.72 -2.89 15.54
CA GLU A 84 7.05 -2.31 15.44
C GLU A 84 8.03 -3.30 14.79
N GLY A 85 8.60 -2.91 13.65
CA GLY A 85 9.51 -3.73 12.85
C GLY A 85 8.85 -4.45 11.66
N ASP A 86 7.52 -4.47 11.59
CA ASP A 86 6.81 -4.92 10.39
C ASP A 86 6.77 -3.84 9.32
N THR A 87 6.93 -4.28 8.08
CA THR A 87 7.07 -3.40 6.91
C THR A 87 5.81 -3.36 6.06
N HIS A 88 5.14 -4.50 5.88
CA HIS A 88 3.93 -4.60 5.07
C HIS A 88 3.15 -5.88 5.41
N ILE A 89 1.92 -5.95 4.91
CA ILE A 89 1.07 -7.14 4.95
C ILE A 89 1.42 -8.00 3.75
N SER A 90 1.76 -9.26 3.99
CA SER A 90 2.20 -10.20 2.95
C SER A 90 1.06 -11.10 2.46
N LYS A 91 0.20 -11.56 3.39
CA LYS A 91 -0.91 -12.47 3.09
C LYS A 91 -2.19 -12.08 3.81
N LEU A 92 -3.30 -12.51 3.24
CA LEU A 92 -4.64 -12.43 3.79
C LEU A 92 -5.23 -13.83 3.83
N TRP A 93 -6.00 -14.14 4.85
CA TRP A 93 -6.74 -15.39 4.96
C TRP A 93 -8.21 -15.07 5.16
N PHE A 94 -9.07 -15.70 4.36
CA PHE A 94 -10.50 -15.46 4.36
C PHE A 94 -11.24 -16.64 4.99
N ALA A 95 -12.08 -16.37 5.99
CA ALA A 95 -12.90 -17.42 6.60
C ALA A 95 -13.97 -17.98 5.66
N SER A 96 -14.39 -17.20 4.65
CA SER A 96 -15.40 -17.61 3.66
C SER A 96 -15.01 -18.88 2.92
N ASP A 97 -13.77 -18.95 2.42
CA ASP A 97 -13.25 -20.06 1.61
C ASP A 97 -12.12 -20.84 2.31
N GLY A 98 -11.62 -20.34 3.44
CA GLY A 98 -10.50 -20.89 4.18
C GLY A 98 -9.17 -20.78 3.44
N GLN A 99 -9.05 -19.90 2.45
CA GLN A 99 -7.86 -19.79 1.61
C GLN A 99 -6.99 -18.59 1.97
N GLU A 100 -5.67 -18.79 1.86
CA GLU A 100 -4.69 -17.71 1.91
C GLU A 100 -4.54 -17.08 0.52
N ARG A 101 -4.60 -15.76 0.45
CA ARG A 101 -4.33 -14.98 -0.77
C ARG A 101 -3.23 -13.96 -0.51
N SER A 102 -2.65 -13.47 -1.59
CA SER A 102 -1.66 -12.40 -1.54
C SER A 102 -2.33 -11.09 -1.13
N ALA A 103 -1.68 -10.32 -0.26
CA ALA A 103 -2.16 -9.00 0.17
C ALA A 103 -1.83 -7.88 -0.84
N LYS A 104 -1.56 -8.23 -2.10
CA LYS A 104 -1.15 -7.30 -3.15
C LYS A 104 -2.39 -6.58 -3.70
N LEU A 105 -2.27 -5.28 -3.88
CA LEU A 105 -3.36 -4.47 -4.44
C LEU A 105 -3.57 -4.80 -5.92
N ASP A 106 -4.81 -4.70 -6.40
CA ASP A 106 -5.11 -4.83 -7.81
C ASP A 106 -4.46 -3.69 -8.60
N GLY A 107 -3.77 -4.03 -9.67
CA GLY A 107 -2.98 -3.07 -10.45
C GLY A 107 -1.66 -2.63 -9.81
N ALA A 108 -1.30 -3.10 -8.61
CA ALA A 108 0.01 -2.83 -8.02
C ALA A 108 1.13 -3.27 -8.97
N LEU A 109 1.96 -2.32 -9.37
CA LEU A 109 3.15 -2.59 -10.17
C LEU A 109 4.32 -2.94 -9.24
N GLU A 110 5.17 -3.86 -9.68
CA GLU A 110 6.39 -4.27 -9.00
C GLU A 110 7.61 -4.12 -9.91
N GLY A 111 8.79 -3.93 -9.33
CA GLY A 111 10.05 -3.76 -10.06
C GLY A 111 10.07 -2.52 -10.97
N GLU A 112 10.61 -2.68 -12.17
CA GLU A 112 10.80 -1.58 -13.14
C GLU A 112 9.50 -0.85 -13.50
N ALA A 113 8.38 -1.57 -13.57
CA ALA A 113 7.08 -0.97 -13.88
C ALA A 113 6.61 0.00 -12.78
N ARG A 114 6.91 -0.34 -11.52
CA ARG A 114 6.64 0.52 -10.35
C ARG A 114 7.49 1.77 -10.38
N GLU A 115 8.79 1.59 -10.64
CA GLU A 115 9.75 2.69 -10.70
C GLU A 115 9.38 3.66 -11.82
N LYS A 116 9.05 3.14 -13.01
CA LYS A 116 8.60 3.96 -14.13
C LYS A 116 7.34 4.76 -13.82
N LEU A 117 6.31 4.11 -13.25
CA LEU A 117 5.10 4.82 -12.82
C LEU A 117 5.46 5.89 -11.78
N TRP A 118 6.31 5.56 -10.82
CA TRP A 118 6.70 6.49 -9.78
C TRP A 118 7.48 7.70 -10.34
N GLU A 119 8.37 7.49 -11.30
CA GLU A 119 9.07 8.55 -12.03
C GLU A 119 8.10 9.43 -12.83
N GLU A 120 7.15 8.83 -13.55
CA GLU A 120 6.09 9.56 -14.24
C GLU A 120 5.26 10.40 -13.27
N LEU A 121 4.92 9.85 -12.09
CA LEU A 121 4.19 10.58 -11.05
C LEU A 121 5.04 11.69 -10.41
N LYS A 122 6.35 11.51 -10.27
CA LYS A 122 7.27 12.56 -9.79
C LYS A 122 7.32 13.76 -10.72
N GLN A 123 7.13 13.56 -12.03
CA GLN A 123 7.06 14.68 -13.00
C GLN A 123 5.86 15.61 -12.77
N PHE A 124 4.80 15.13 -12.10
CA PHE A 124 3.65 15.98 -11.74
C PHE A 124 3.94 16.94 -10.58
N ILE A 125 5.04 16.77 -9.82
CA ILE A 125 5.55 17.87 -9.00
C ILE A 125 6.07 18.93 -9.97
N ILE A 126 5.16 19.83 -10.37
CA ILE A 126 5.54 21.06 -11.05
C ILE A 126 6.28 21.89 -10.01
N VAL A 127 7.59 21.95 -10.20
CA VAL A 127 8.55 22.78 -9.48
C VAL A 127 8.16 24.24 -9.67
N GLU A 128 7.31 24.78 -8.79
CA GLU A 128 7.38 26.21 -8.49
C GLU A 128 8.59 26.44 -7.59
N GLY A 129 9.76 26.51 -8.22
CA GLY A 129 11.04 26.90 -7.61
C GLY A 129 12.07 25.77 -7.57
N LYS A 130 13.07 25.87 -8.46
CA LYS A 130 14.41 25.22 -8.45
C LYS A 130 14.79 24.55 -7.11
N GLU A 131 15.34 23.34 -7.11
CA GLU A 131 16.78 23.13 -7.31
C GLU A 131 17.13 21.71 -7.78
N GLU A 132 18.32 21.63 -8.38
CA GLU A 132 18.93 20.59 -9.20
C GLU A 132 19.25 19.27 -8.47
N GLY A 133 19.19 18.18 -9.25
CA GLY A 133 20.22 17.12 -9.29
C GLY A 133 20.39 16.22 -8.06
N ASP A 134 19.95 14.97 -8.19
CA ASP A 134 20.74 13.84 -7.66
C ASP A 134 20.70 12.70 -8.67
N ASP A 135 21.49 12.88 -9.73
CA ASP A 135 21.96 11.85 -10.65
C ASP A 135 23.24 11.28 -10.03
N ASP A 136 23.12 10.54 -8.93
CA ASP A 136 24.28 9.93 -8.27
C ASP A 136 24.57 8.55 -8.87
N ASN A 137 24.96 8.57 -10.15
CA ASN A 137 25.64 7.45 -10.80
C ASN A 137 26.98 7.93 -11.38
N GLN A 138 27.83 8.55 -10.55
CA GLN A 138 29.21 8.83 -10.95
C GLN A 138 30.12 7.63 -10.68
N ARG A 139 30.07 6.72 -11.64
CA ARG A 139 31.06 5.69 -11.91
C ARG A 139 32.33 6.35 -12.48
N PHE A 140 33.36 6.63 -11.68
CA PHE A 140 34.72 6.89 -12.20
C PHE A 140 35.79 6.29 -11.25
N VAL A 141 36.26 5.07 -11.50
CA VAL A 141 37.59 4.66 -12.05
C VAL A 141 38.85 5.34 -11.47
N ASN A 142 39.60 4.51 -10.72
CA ASN A 142 41.06 4.31 -10.66
C ASN A 142 42.00 5.52 -10.45
N GLU A 143 42.55 5.60 -9.23
CA GLU A 143 43.85 6.21 -8.93
C GLU A 143 44.97 5.16 -9.05
N PRO A 144 46.12 5.50 -9.66
CA PRO A 144 47.43 5.04 -9.20
C PRO A 144 48.17 6.12 -8.40
#